data_AF-A0A3D2RYB7-F1
#
_entry.id   AF-A0A3D2RYB7-F1
#
_cell.length_a   1.000
_cell.length_b   1.000
_cell.length_c   1.000
_cell.angle_alpha   90.00
_cell.angle_beta   90.00
_cell.angle_gamma   90.00
#
_symmetry.space_group_name_H-M   'P 1'
#
loop_
_entity.id
_entity.type
_entity.pdbx_description
1 polymer ?
#
loop_
_entity_poly.entity_id
_entity_poly.type
_entity_poly.pdbx_seq_one_letter_code
_entity_poly.pdbx_strand_id
1 'polypeptide(L)' 'EIGDYTIRGIQDHLGTEVGQNLISIIDPYSYREQLTMPKLSVIGTNDNYWVLDALNLYWDGLPVPKYVLY' A
#
# COMPACT_ATOMS: atom_id res chain seq x y z
N GLU A 1 5.60 -4.24 15.28
CA GLU A 1 7.07 -4.07 15.17
C GLU A 1 7.50 -4.26 13.73
N ILE A 2 8.28 -3.34 13.16
CA ILE A 2 8.89 -3.47 11.82
C ILE A 2 10.30 -4.11 11.92
N GLY A 3 10.81 -4.26 13.16
CA GLY A 3 12.17 -4.73 13.44
C GLY A 3 12.53 -6.05 12.78
N ASP A 4 11.62 -7.03 12.77
CA ASP A 4 11.88 -8.35 12.19
C ASP A 4 12.07 -8.33 10.66
N TYR A 5 11.40 -7.40 9.95
CA TYR A 5 11.56 -7.25 8.50
C TYR A 5 12.88 -6.54 8.15
N THR A 6 13.30 -5.59 9.00
CA THR A 6 14.56 -4.86 8.85
C THR A 6 15.76 -5.74 9.18
N ILE A 7 15.69 -6.57 10.22
CA ILE A 7 16.77 -7.49 10.62
C ILE A 7 17.02 -8.57 9.56
N ARG A 8 16.00 -8.97 8.81
CA ARG A 8 16.09 -10.01 7.77
C ARG A 8 16.54 -9.50 6.40
N GLY A 9 16.82 -8.21 6.23
CA GLY A 9 17.29 -7.65 4.94
C GLY A 9 16.29 -7.84 3.78
N ILE A 10 15.02 -8.08 4.10
CA ILE A 10 13.95 -8.31 3.10
C ILE A 10 13.76 -7.05 2.27
N GLN A 11 13.89 -5.88 2.92
CA GLN A 11 13.89 -4.55 2.28
C GLN A 11 14.93 -4.47 1.14
N ASP A 12 16.14 -4.99 1.37
CA ASP A 12 17.25 -4.91 0.43
C ASP A 12 17.01 -5.79 -0.81
N HIS A 13 16.27 -6.89 -0.64
CA HIS A 13 15.90 -7.79 -1.74
C HIS A 13 14.81 -7.22 -2.63
N LEU A 14 13.95 -6.34 -2.11
CA LEU A 14 12.92 -5.64 -2.89
C LEU A 14 13.53 -4.72 -3.96
N GLY A 15 14.73 -4.20 -3.74
CA GLY A 15 15.46 -3.37 -4.72
C GLY A 15 16.05 -4.14 -5.90
N THR A 16 16.08 -5.47 -5.85
CA THR A 16 16.59 -6.31 -6.95
C THR A 16 15.55 -6.49 -8.06
N GLU A 17 15.98 -6.85 -9.27
CA GLU A 17 15.07 -7.11 -10.40
C GLU A 17 14.03 -8.20 -10.07
N VAL A 18 14.45 -9.26 -9.38
CA VAL A 18 13.56 -10.32 -8.91
C VAL A 18 12.57 -9.79 -7.87
N GLY A 19 13.02 -8.94 -6.95
CA GLY A 19 12.17 -8.28 -5.96
C GLY A 19 11.13 -7.37 -6.59
N GLN A 20 11.52 -6.55 -7.58
CA GLN A 20 10.60 -5.69 -8.31
C GLN A 20 9.56 -6.48 -9.10
N ASN A 21 9.97 -7.58 -9.74
CA ASN A 21 9.05 -8.47 -10.43
C ASN A 21 8.05 -9.09 -9.45
N LEU A 22 8.51 -9.55 -8.28
CA LEU A 22 7.63 -10.06 -7.24
C LEU A 22 6.64 -8.99 -6.76
N ILE A 23 7.10 -7.77 -6.46
CA ILE A 23 6.23 -6.64 -6.07
C ILE A 23 5.16 -6.40 -7.12
N SER A 24 5.52 -6.38 -8.41
CA SER A 24 4.56 -6.16 -9.49
C SER A 24 3.43 -7.19 -9.53
N ILE A 25 3.66 -8.38 -8.97
CA ILE A 25 2.69 -9.47 -8.89
C ILE A 25 1.86 -9.38 -7.60
N ILE A 26 2.48 -9.07 -6.46
CA ILE A 26 1.85 -9.20 -5.14
C ILE A 26 1.32 -7.89 -4.55
N ASP A 27 1.84 -6.74 -4.97
CA ASP A 27 1.50 -5.44 -4.38
C ASP A 27 0.16 -4.94 -4.89
N PRO A 28 -0.88 -4.83 -4.04
CA PRO A 28 -2.17 -4.31 -4.44
C PRO A 28 -2.10 -2.86 -4.95
N TYR A 29 -1.17 -2.05 -4.42
CA TYR A 29 -1.05 -0.65 -4.82
C TYR A 29 -0.55 -0.50 -6.26
N SER A 30 0.26 -1.43 -6.74
CA SER A 30 0.73 -1.47 -8.14
C SER A 30 -0.41 -1.65 -9.15
N TYR A 31 -1.53 -2.28 -8.74
CA TYR A 31 -2.70 -2.49 -9.60
C TYR A 31 -3.72 -1.36 -9.59
N ARG A 32 -3.51 -0.29 -8.81
CA ARG A 32 -4.51 0.77 -8.59
C ARG A 32 -5.04 1.41 -9.88
N GLU A 33 -4.22 1.52 -10.93
CA GLU A 33 -4.61 2.06 -12.24
C GLU A 33 -5.64 1.19 -12.98
N GLN A 34 -5.77 -0.09 -12.61
CA GLN A 34 -6.71 -1.02 -13.21
C GLN A 34 -8.09 -0.98 -12.54
N LEU A 35 -8.26 -0.17 -11.48
CA LEU A 35 -9.52 -0.06 -10.75
C LEU A 35 -10.55 0.72 -11.56
N THR A 36 -11.57 0.03 -12.05
CA THR A 36 -12.69 0.61 -12.83
C THR A 36 -13.99 0.71 -12.04
N MET A 37 -14.06 0.09 -10.87
CA MET A 37 -15.23 0.06 -9.99
C MET A 37 -15.19 1.17 -8.90
N PRO A 38 -16.33 1.49 -8.27
CA PRO A 38 -16.36 2.34 -7.07
C PRO A 38 -15.51 1.75 -5.94
N LYS A 39 -14.81 2.62 -5.20
CA LYS A 39 -13.87 2.22 -4.14
C LYS A 39 -14.38 2.63 -2.77
N LEU A 40 -14.25 1.74 -1.79
CA LEU A 40 -14.51 2.00 -0.37
C LEU A 40 -13.20 1.77 0.39
N SER A 41 -12.73 2.80 1.11
CA SER A 41 -11.59 2.69 2.02
C SER A 41 -12.08 2.78 3.46
N VAL A 42 -11.67 1.85 4.31
CA VAL A 42 -12.02 1.80 5.74
C VAL A 42 -10.73 1.87 6.54
N ILE A 43 -10.60 2.89 7.39
CA ILE A 43 -9.42 3.12 8.21
C ILE A 43 -9.77 2.78 9.66
N GLY A 44 -9.16 1.72 10.18
CA GLY A 44 -9.30 1.32 11.57
C GLY A 44 -8.31 2.08 12.45
N THR A 45 -8.80 2.85 13.42
CA THR A 45 -7.94 3.66 14.33
C THR A 45 -7.13 2.83 15.33
N ASN A 46 -7.42 1.52 15.44
CA ASN A 46 -6.79 0.59 16.38
C ASN A 46 -5.77 -0.34 15.71
N ASP A 47 -5.38 -0.07 14.46
CA ASP A 47 -4.36 -0.85 13.77
C ASP A 47 -2.96 -0.33 14.15
N ASN A 48 -2.14 -1.19 14.77
CA ASN A 48 -0.79 -0.82 15.20
C ASN A 48 0.23 -0.71 14.05
N TYR A 49 -0.13 -1.14 12.85
CA TYR A 49 0.73 -1.15 11.67
C TYR A 49 0.33 -0.07 10.66
N TRP A 50 -0.97 0.23 10.55
CA TRP A 50 -1.48 1.25 9.63
C TRP A 50 -1.91 2.50 10.39
N VAL A 51 -1.18 3.59 10.19
CA VAL A 51 -1.40 4.86 10.90
C VAL A 51 -2.76 5.47 10.55
N LEU A 52 -3.29 6.28 11.48
CA LEU A 52 -4.51 7.07 11.28
C LEU A 52 -4.48 7.89 9.98
N ASP A 53 -3.29 8.26 9.53
CA ASP A 53 -3.04 9.06 8.33
C ASP A 53 -2.73 8.22 7.06
N ALA A 54 -3.05 6.92 7.08
CA ALA A 54 -2.80 6.02 5.96
C ALA A 54 -3.50 6.47 4.66
N LEU A 55 -4.57 7.27 4.78
CA LEU A 55 -5.20 7.87 3.61
C LEU A 55 -4.21 8.72 2.80
N ASN A 56 -3.40 9.55 3.47
CA ASN A 56 -2.46 10.45 2.80
C ASN A 56 -1.38 9.70 2.01
N LEU A 57 -1.05 8.46 2.38
CA LEU A 57 -0.06 7.65 1.67
C LEU A 57 -0.53 7.21 0.27
N TYR A 58 -1.84 7.02 0.11
CA TYR A 58 -2.41 6.42 -1.10
C TYR A 58 -3.32 7.37 -1.87
N TRP A 59 -3.79 8.43 -1.21
CA TRP A 59 -4.82 9.33 -1.74
C TRP A 59 -4.46 9.83 -3.13
N ASP A 60 -3.26 10.37 -3.33
CA ASP A 60 -2.85 10.98 -4.58
C ASP A 60 -2.77 9.98 -5.73
N GLY A 61 -2.32 8.75 -5.46
CA GLY A 61 -2.18 7.70 -6.46
C GLY A 61 -3.48 6.98 -6.83
N LEU A 62 -4.59 7.19 -6.12
CA LEU A 62 -5.86 6.57 -6.46
C LEU A 62 -6.50 7.25 -7.68
N PRO A 63 -6.95 6.48 -8.70
CA PRO A 63 -7.60 7.05 -9.87
C PRO A 63 -8.97 7.68 -9.54
N VAL A 64 -9.41 8.62 -10.37
CA VAL A 64 -10.75 9.21 -10.27
C VAL A 64 -11.82 8.23 -10.78
N PRO A 65 -13.07 8.30 -10.28
CA PRO A 65 -13.52 9.15 -9.17
C PRO A 65 -13.10 8.61 -7.80
N LYS A 66 -12.74 9.51 -6.88
CA LYS A 66 -12.43 9.21 -5.47
C LYS A 66 -13.09 10.24 -4.56
N TYR A 67 -13.66 9.77 -3.46
CA TYR A 67 -14.40 10.59 -2.49
C TYR A 67 -13.96 10.21 -1.07
N VAL A 68 -14.01 11.17 -0.16
CA VAL A 68 -13.72 10.97 1.26
C VAL A 68 -14.83 11.59 2.08
N LEU A 69 -15.21 10.92 3.17
CA LEU A 69 -16.13 11.41 4.17
C LEU A 69 -15.46 11.24 5.53
N TYR A 70 -15.42 12.31 6.33
CA TYR A 70 -14.88 12.34 7.69
C TYR A 70 -15.99 12.50 8.71
#